data_AF-A0A9E2JE65-F1
#
_entry.id   AF-A0A9E2JE65-F1
#
_cell.length_a   1.000
_cell.length_b   1.000
_cell.length_c   1.000
_cell.angle_alpha   90.00
_cell.angle_beta   90.00
_cell.angle_gamma   90.00
#
_symmetry.space_group_name_H-M   'P 1'
#
loop_
_entity.id
_entity.type
_entity.pdbx_description
1 polymer ?
#
loop_
_entity_poly.entity_id
_entity_poly.type
_entity_poly.pdbx_seq_one_letter_code
_entity_poly.pdbx_strand_id
1 'polypeptide(L)'
;MTVPGSRCMNLDDVRRLLGARCLGCSDLLDRPVEEIAATDLMSEVLAYSLPGTLLLTELCNVQVINTAEVAGLTGVVFVGGSHPAAEVIDRANSLAIPTLAAPLAMSAAREILDRAGLPVHEHLALGPGTFERPESR
;
A
#
# COMPACT_ATOMS: atom_id res chain seq x y z
N MET A 1 -6.53 -4.51 -32.97
CA MET A 1 -6.19 -3.12 -32.62
C MET A 1 -5.61 -3.14 -31.22
N THR A 2 -4.30 -2.96 -31.09
CA THR A 2 -3.60 -2.91 -29.80
C THR A 2 -3.89 -1.57 -29.15
N VAL A 3 -4.45 -1.59 -27.94
CA VAL A 3 -4.66 -0.39 -27.12
C VAL A 3 -3.26 0.10 -26.67
N PRO A 4 -2.84 1.33 -26.99
CA PRO A 4 -1.55 1.83 -26.54
C PRO A 4 -1.67 2.28 -25.06
N GLY A 5 -0.94 1.61 -24.18
CA GLY A 5 -0.42 2.22 -22.95
C GLY A 5 -1.20 2.05 -21.63
N SER A 6 -1.61 0.83 -21.27
CA SER A 6 -1.84 0.52 -19.85
C SER A 6 -0.48 0.33 -19.17
N ARG A 7 0.12 1.39 -18.62
CA ARG A 7 1.27 1.21 -17.72
C ARG A 7 0.73 0.64 -16.41
N CYS A 8 0.78 -0.67 -16.24
CA CYS A 8 0.61 -1.28 -14.93
C CYS A 8 1.76 -0.80 -14.05
N MET A 9 1.44 -0.07 -12.98
CA MET A 9 2.43 0.45 -12.04
C MET A 9 2.82 -0.67 -11.07
N ASN A 10 4.10 -0.84 -10.78
CA ASN A 10 4.58 -1.84 -9.82
C ASN A 10 5.19 -1.18 -8.57
N LEU A 11 5.59 -2.00 -7.59
CA LEU A 11 6.20 -1.52 -6.36
C LEU A 11 7.51 -0.76 -6.59
N ASP A 12 8.31 -1.11 -7.60
CA ASP A 12 9.52 -0.35 -7.95
C ASP A 12 9.20 1.05 -8.51
N ASP A 13 8.12 1.18 -9.29
CA ASP A 13 7.63 2.48 -9.77
C ASP A 13 7.18 3.35 -8.59
N VAL A 14 6.38 2.79 -7.67
CA VAL A 14 5.98 3.48 -6.42
C VAL A 14 7.20 3.90 -5.62
N ARG A 15 8.18 3.00 -5.46
CA ARG A 15 9.42 3.28 -4.74
C ARG A 15 10.15 4.48 -5.35
N ARG A 16 10.24 4.55 -6.68
CA ARG A 16 10.87 5.67 -7.39
C ARG A 16 10.08 6.97 -7.25
N LEU A 17 8.75 6.92 -7.39
CA LEU A 17 7.87 8.08 -7.28
C LEU A 17 7.94 8.72 -5.89
N LEU A 18 7.97 7.90 -4.84
CA LEU A 18 8.00 8.37 -3.46
C LEU A 18 9.42 8.65 -2.93
N GLY A 19 10.47 8.37 -3.73
CA GLY A 19 11.85 8.41 -3.24
C GLY A 19 12.09 7.46 -2.05
N ALA A 20 11.37 6.33 -2.04
CA ALA A 20 11.38 5.39 -0.94
C ALA A 20 12.60 4.45 -0.98
N ARG A 21 12.99 3.96 0.20
CA ARG A 21 13.97 2.88 0.35
C ARG A 21 13.27 1.54 0.56
N CYS A 22 13.79 0.48 -0.04
CA CYS A 22 13.34 -0.87 0.24
C CYS A 22 13.89 -1.32 1.60
N LEU A 23 13.04 -1.86 2.46
CA LEU A 23 13.41 -2.39 3.77
C LEU A 23 13.52 -3.93 3.75
N GLY A 24 12.69 -4.59 2.95
CA GLY A 24 12.64 -6.05 2.83
C GLY A 24 11.96 -6.52 1.55
N CYS A 25 12.21 -7.77 1.16
CA CYS A 25 11.70 -8.41 -0.06
C CYS A 25 11.96 -7.62 -1.36
N SER A 26 13.19 -7.14 -1.56
CA SER A 26 13.56 -6.36 -2.77
C SER A 26 13.41 -7.13 -4.08
N ASP A 27 13.42 -8.46 -4.01
CA ASP A 27 13.17 -9.40 -5.11
C ASP A 27 11.71 -9.46 -5.58
N LEU A 28 10.79 -8.79 -4.86
CA LEU A 28 9.35 -8.80 -5.13
C LEU A 28 8.82 -7.42 -5.58
N LEU A 29 9.70 -6.48 -5.94
CA LEU A 29 9.31 -5.13 -6.33
C LEU A 29 8.67 -5.03 -7.72
N ASP A 30 8.65 -6.12 -8.49
CA ASP A 30 7.95 -6.24 -9.77
C ASP A 30 6.44 -6.48 -9.62
N ARG A 31 5.94 -6.73 -8.39
CA ARG A 31 4.50 -6.96 -8.14
C ARG A 31 3.65 -5.76 -8.58
N PRO A 32 2.52 -6.00 -9.26
CA PRO A 32 1.62 -4.94 -9.70
C PRO A 32 0.89 -4.31 -8.51
N VAL A 33 0.70 -3.00 -8.60
CA VAL A 33 -0.10 -2.20 -7.67
C VAL A 33 -1.33 -1.73 -8.40
N GLU A 34 -2.50 -2.13 -7.92
CA GLU A 34 -3.78 -1.78 -8.56
C GLU A 34 -4.35 -0.49 -7.96
N GLU A 35 -4.23 -0.33 -6.65
CA GLU A 35 -4.77 0.79 -5.89
C GLU A 35 -3.99 1.01 -4.60
N ILE A 36 -4.23 2.16 -3.98
CA ILE A 36 -3.61 2.57 -2.72
C ILE A 36 -4.68 2.67 -1.62
N ALA A 37 -4.44 2.01 -0.49
CA ALA A 37 -5.13 2.31 0.75
C ALA A 37 -4.22 3.19 1.62
N ALA A 38 -4.62 4.43 1.92
CA ALA A 38 -3.83 5.32 2.77
C ALA A 38 -4.58 5.58 4.08
N THR A 39 -4.25 4.81 5.12
CA THR A 39 -4.93 4.85 6.42
C THR A 39 -4.06 4.25 7.51
N ASP A 40 -4.28 4.69 8.74
CA ASP A 40 -3.72 4.07 9.96
C ASP A 40 -4.76 3.18 10.67
N LEU A 41 -5.99 3.11 10.15
CA LEU A 41 -7.06 2.29 10.71
C LEU A 41 -7.01 0.90 10.07
N MET A 42 -6.38 -0.06 10.74
CA MET A 42 -6.29 -1.45 10.28
C MET A 42 -7.66 -2.10 10.03
N SER A 43 -8.71 -1.65 10.74
CA SER A 43 -10.08 -2.09 10.50
C SER A 43 -10.60 -1.71 9.11
N GLU A 44 -10.19 -0.55 8.57
CA GLU A 44 -10.57 -0.14 7.22
C GLU A 44 -9.82 -0.97 6.18
N VAL A 45 -8.56 -1.27 6.44
CA VAL A 45 -7.75 -2.16 5.59
C VAL A 45 -8.45 -3.52 5.44
N LEU A 46 -8.85 -4.14 6.55
CA LEU A 46 -9.55 -5.44 6.53
C LEU A 46 -10.95 -5.38 5.92
N ALA A 47 -11.64 -4.24 6.03
CA ALA A 47 -13.02 -4.12 5.55
C ALA A 47 -13.10 -3.81 4.05
N TYR A 48 -12.12 -3.08 3.51
CA TYR A 48 -12.25 -2.43 2.20
C TYR A 48 -11.11 -2.68 1.22
N SER A 49 -9.94 -3.18 1.67
CA SER A 49 -8.84 -3.45 0.73
C SER A 49 -9.12 -4.70 -0.10
N LEU A 50 -8.75 -4.62 -1.37
CA LEU A 50 -8.80 -5.74 -2.29
C LEU A 50 -7.40 -6.37 -2.45
N PRO A 51 -7.31 -7.61 -2.94
CA PRO A 51 -6.04 -8.13 -3.42
C PRO A 51 -5.44 -7.19 -4.47
N GLY A 52 -4.13 -6.92 -4.39
CA GLY A 52 -3.47 -5.97 -5.29
C GLY A 52 -3.32 -4.55 -4.74
N THR A 53 -3.95 -4.25 -3.59
CA THR A 53 -3.84 -2.96 -2.90
C THR A 53 -2.49 -2.81 -2.19
N LEU A 54 -1.91 -1.62 -2.27
CA LEU A 54 -0.73 -1.21 -1.51
C LEU A 54 -1.14 -0.31 -0.34
N LEU A 55 -0.68 -0.61 0.87
CA LEU A 55 -0.97 0.19 2.07
C LEU A 55 0.07 1.30 2.27
N LEU A 56 -0.39 2.53 2.48
CA LEU A 56 0.38 3.65 3.02
C LEU A 56 -0.06 3.90 4.46
N THR A 57 0.89 3.85 5.41
CA THR A 57 0.61 4.04 6.84
C THR A 57 1.80 4.70 7.55
N GLU A 58 1.53 5.42 8.63
CA GLU A 58 2.56 5.93 9.55
C GLU A 58 2.81 4.95 10.71
N LEU A 59 1.92 3.96 10.91
CA LEU A 59 2.08 2.93 11.94
C LEU A 59 3.19 1.94 11.58
N CYS A 60 4.12 1.75 12.53
CA CYS A 60 5.28 0.87 12.37
C CYS A 60 5.27 -0.24 13.42
N ASN A 61 4.33 -1.17 13.30
CA ASN A 61 4.24 -2.31 14.20
C ASN A 61 3.91 -3.60 13.45
N VAL A 62 4.08 -4.74 14.13
CA VAL A 62 3.84 -6.08 13.58
C VAL A 62 2.39 -6.30 13.14
N GLN A 63 1.41 -5.61 13.75
CA GLN A 63 0.00 -5.76 13.38
C GLN A 63 -0.28 -5.25 11.97
N VAL A 64 0.43 -4.22 11.50
CA VAL A 64 0.33 -3.74 10.13
C VAL A 64 0.66 -4.85 9.13
N ILE A 65 1.75 -5.57 9.39
CA ILE A 65 2.21 -6.65 8.51
C ILE A 65 1.24 -7.84 8.53
N ASN A 66 0.73 -8.22 9.70
CA ASN A 66 -0.26 -9.29 9.80
C ASN A 66 -1.58 -8.91 9.11
N THR A 67 -2.00 -7.66 9.24
CA THR A 67 -3.19 -7.15 8.55
C THR A 67 -2.98 -7.16 7.04
N ALA A 68 -1.80 -6.76 6.58
CA ALA A 68 -1.43 -6.80 5.18
C ALA A 68 -1.48 -8.22 4.60
N GLU A 69 -1.02 -9.21 5.38
CA GLU A 69 -1.12 -10.63 4.99
C GLU A 69 -2.57 -11.09 4.89
N VAL A 70 -3.37 -10.86 5.94
CA VAL A 70 -4.78 -11.28 5.98
C VAL A 70 -5.61 -10.61 4.88
N ALA A 71 -5.35 -9.35 4.58
CA ALA A 71 -6.04 -8.60 3.52
C ALA A 71 -5.50 -8.90 2.11
N GLY A 72 -4.44 -9.69 1.97
CA GLY A 72 -3.86 -10.02 0.66
C GLY A 72 -3.20 -8.82 -0.04
N LEU A 73 -2.60 -7.91 0.72
CA LEU A 73 -1.99 -6.70 0.18
C LEU A 73 -0.71 -7.00 -0.63
N THR A 74 -0.48 -6.20 -1.67
CA THR A 74 0.75 -6.32 -2.49
C THR A 74 2.00 -5.92 -1.71
N GLY A 75 1.89 -4.99 -0.76
CA GLY A 75 2.99 -4.49 0.05
C GLY A 75 2.56 -3.40 1.04
N VAL A 76 3.54 -2.88 1.78
CA VAL A 76 3.35 -1.79 2.76
C VAL A 76 4.40 -0.70 2.56
N VAL A 77 3.97 0.56 2.56
CA VAL A 77 4.83 1.74 2.57
C VAL A 77 4.66 2.48 3.89
N PHE A 78 5.73 2.52 4.67
CA PHE A 78 5.81 3.34 5.87
C PHE A 78 6.17 4.79 5.48
N VAL A 79 5.26 5.72 5.76
CA VAL A 79 5.43 7.14 5.46
C VAL A 79 5.73 7.93 6.75
N GLY A 80 5.83 9.25 6.67
CA GLY A 80 6.12 10.14 7.82
C GLY A 80 7.57 10.12 8.29
N GLY A 81 8.48 9.47 7.55
CA GLY A 81 9.85 9.24 8.01
C GLY A 81 9.93 8.22 9.14
N SER A 82 8.93 7.35 9.28
CA SER A 82 8.93 6.29 10.27
C SER A 82 10.04 5.26 10.02
N HIS A 83 10.53 4.67 11.10
CA HIS A 83 11.62 3.69 11.09
C HIS A 83 11.13 2.39 11.74
N PRO A 84 10.61 1.44 10.96
CA PRO A 84 10.18 0.15 11.49
C PRO A 84 11.32 -0.57 12.23
N ALA A 85 11.00 -1.14 13.39
CA ALA A 85 11.94 -1.98 14.11
C ALA A 85 12.28 -3.24 13.30
N ALA A 86 13.44 -3.86 13.59
CA ALA A 86 13.88 -5.07 12.89
C ALA A 86 12.83 -6.19 12.91
N GLU A 87 12.13 -6.37 14.04
CA GLU A 87 11.06 -7.37 14.18
C GLU A 87 9.90 -7.19 13.17
N VAL A 88 9.60 -5.95 12.78
CA VAL A 88 8.55 -5.65 11.80
C VAL A 88 9.02 -6.05 10.41
N ILE A 89 10.28 -5.75 10.09
CA ILE A 89 10.91 -6.10 8.81
C ILE A 89 11.07 -7.63 8.69
N ASP A 90 11.52 -8.29 9.76
CA ASP A 90 11.66 -9.75 9.83
C ASP A 90 10.31 -10.44 9.65
N ARG A 91 9.25 -9.90 10.28
CA ARG A 91 7.89 -10.41 10.08
C ARG A 91 7.46 -10.26 8.62
N ALA A 92 7.68 -9.11 8.02
CA ALA A 92 7.33 -8.86 6.62
C ALA A 92 8.06 -9.81 5.67
N ASN A 93 9.35 -10.03 5.89
CA ASN A 93 10.17 -10.99 5.14
C ASN A 93 9.63 -12.43 5.29
N SER A 94 9.25 -12.83 6.51
CA SER A 94 8.70 -14.18 6.75
C SER A 94 7.38 -14.46 6.01
N LEU A 95 6.64 -13.40 5.68
CA LEU A 95 5.35 -13.47 4.97
C LEU A 95 5.48 -13.06 3.49
N ALA A 96 6.70 -12.80 3.00
CA ALA A 96 6.95 -12.32 1.64
C ALA A 96 6.13 -11.05 1.30
N ILE A 97 6.06 -10.11 2.25
CA ILE A 97 5.41 -8.81 2.10
C ILE A 97 6.49 -7.74 1.89
N PRO A 98 6.56 -7.13 0.70
CA PRO A 98 7.46 -6.01 0.43
C PRO A 98 7.16 -4.83 1.35
N THR A 99 8.24 -4.26 1.90
CA THR A 99 8.16 -3.09 2.76
C THR A 99 9.06 -1.98 2.24
N LEU A 100 8.48 -0.79 2.10
CA LEU A 100 9.17 0.43 1.68
C LEU A 100 9.07 1.48 2.80
N ALA A 101 10.04 2.39 2.85
CA ALA A 101 9.96 3.57 3.71
C ALA A 101 10.22 4.85 2.93
N ALA A 102 9.32 5.82 3.06
CA ALA A 102 9.41 7.13 2.41
C ALA A 102 9.41 8.25 3.46
N PRO A 103 10.32 9.24 3.36
CA PRO A 103 10.36 10.39 4.27
C PRO A 103 9.34 11.47 3.86
N LEU A 104 8.13 11.06 3.46
CA LEU A 104 7.07 11.95 2.98
C LEU A 104 5.89 11.89 3.94
N ALA A 105 5.21 13.00 4.20
CA ALA A 105 3.93 12.97 4.89
C ALA A 105 2.91 12.16 4.09
N MET A 106 1.96 11.50 4.76
CA MET A 106 0.94 10.69 4.09
C MET A 106 0.20 11.47 2.99
N SER A 107 -0.19 12.72 3.26
CA SER A 107 -0.86 13.59 2.28
C SER A 107 -0.02 13.81 1.01
N ALA A 108 1.28 14.07 1.15
CA ALA A 108 2.18 14.29 0.02
C ALA A 108 2.41 13.00 -0.79
N ALA A 109 2.60 11.87 -0.11
CA ALA A 109 2.75 10.57 -0.76
C ALA A 109 1.52 10.22 -1.59
N ARG A 110 0.32 10.45 -1.03
CA ARG A 110 -0.95 10.25 -1.73
C ARG A 110 -1.07 11.13 -2.98
N GLU A 111 -0.80 12.42 -2.84
CA GLU A 111 -0.88 13.36 -3.98
C GLU A 111 0.09 12.98 -5.12
N ILE A 112 1.27 12.45 -4.79
CA ILE A 112 2.22 11.96 -5.80
C ILE A 112 1.66 10.74 -6.54
N LEU A 113 1.11 9.75 -5.82
CA LEU A 113 0.59 8.52 -6.42
C LEU A 113 -0.70 8.75 -7.21
N ASP A 114 -1.58 9.61 -6.71
CA ASP A 114 -2.82 10.00 -7.40
C ASP A 114 -2.51 10.69 -8.74
N ARG A 115 -1.57 11.64 -8.75
CA ARG A 115 -1.09 12.28 -10.00
C ARG A 115 -0.38 11.31 -10.95
N ALA A 116 0.16 10.21 -10.44
CA ALA A 116 0.75 9.15 -11.25
C ALA A 116 -0.32 8.22 -11.87
N GLY A 117 -1.59 8.38 -11.49
CA GLY A 117 -2.72 7.62 -12.01
C GLY A 117 -3.06 6.37 -11.19
N LEU A 118 -2.51 6.21 -9.98
CA LEU A 118 -2.92 5.17 -9.05
C LEU A 118 -4.13 5.66 -8.24
N PRO A 119 -5.27 4.95 -8.26
CA PRO A 119 -6.42 5.33 -7.45
C PRO A 119 -6.06 5.23 -5.96
N VAL A 120 -6.26 6.33 -5.23
CA VAL A 120 -6.00 6.41 -3.80
C VAL A 120 -7.32 6.46 -3.04
N HIS A 121 -7.56 5.45 -2.22
CA HIS A 121 -8.72 5.40 -1.34
C HIS A 121 -8.37 6.01 0.02
N GLU A 122 -9.11 7.05 0.38
CA GLU A 122 -9.13 7.63 1.72
C GLU A 122 -10.53 7.46 2.28
N HIS A 123 -10.66 6.71 3.36
CA HIS A 123 -11.97 6.43 3.94
C HIS A 123 -12.35 7.45 5.02
N LEU A 124 -12.02 8.74 4.84
CA LEU A 124 -12.35 9.79 5.80
C LEU A 124 -13.84 10.21 5.81
N ALA A 125 -14.72 9.51 5.09
CA ALA A 125 -16.14 9.86 5.06
C ALA A 125 -17.06 8.65 4.85
N LEU A 126 -17.11 7.72 5.81
CA LEU A 126 -18.36 6.99 6.04
C LEU A 126 -19.36 7.93 6.73
N GLY A 127 -20.06 8.72 5.91
CA GLY A 127 -21.45 9.01 6.25
C GLY A 127 -22.23 7.69 6.31
N PRO A 128 -23.28 7.57 7.15
CA PRO A 128 -24.03 6.32 7.25
C PRO A 128 -24.74 6.04 5.93
N GLY A 129 -24.24 5.06 5.18
CA GLY A 129 -24.95 4.41 4.09
C GLY A 129 -24.39 4.68 2.70
N THR A 130 -23.40 3.90 2.28
CA THR A 130 -23.43 3.21 0.97
C THR A 130 -22.41 2.08 1.03
N PHE A 131 -22.89 0.86 1.29
CA PHE A 131 -22.07 -0.35 1.24
C PHE A 131 -22.57 -1.18 0.07
N GLU A 132 -21.98 -0.97 -1.10
CA GLU A 132 -22.03 -1.94 -2.18
C GLU A 132 -20.59 -2.40 -2.46
N ARG A 133 -20.28 -3.63 -2.03
CA ARG A 133 -19.08 -4.33 -2.47
C ARG A 133 -19.23 -4.62 -3.97
N PRO A 134 -18.23 -4.36 -4.81
CA PRO A 134 -18.22 -4.99 -6.12
C PRO A 134 -18.09 -6.50 -5.92
N GLU A 135 -19.14 -7.24 -6.27
CA GLU A 135 -19.12 -8.70 -6.27
C GLU A 135 -17.99 -9.16 -7.20
N SER A 136 -17.05 -9.93 -6.63
CA SER A 136 -15.96 -10.59 -7.36
C SER A 136 -16.54 -11.39 -8.52
N ARG A 137 -16.14 -11.03 -9.73
CA ARG A 137 -16.55 -11.70 -10.97
C ARG A 137 -15.55 -12.76 -11.39
#